data_AF-A0A4Q4QAW2-F1
#
_entry.id   AF-A0A4Q4QAW2-F1
#
_cell.length_a   1.000
_cell.length_b   1.000
_cell.length_c   1.000
_cell.angle_alpha   90.00
_cell.angle_beta   90.00
_cell.angle_gamma   90.00
#
_symmetry.space_group_name_H-M   'P 1'
#
loop_
_entity.id
_entity.type
_entity.pdbx_description
1 polymer ?
#
loop_
_entity_poly.entity_id
_entity_poly.type
_entity_poly.pdbx_seq_one_letter_code
_entity_poly.pdbx_strand_id
1 'polypeptide(L)'
;MAISYTFRPLKSHIKEHIEYFAAFMEAVVPANEKVVFVIHDWGFGLGFDWARKNEERMAGLVCMEFIHMMVTTEDFVGWERNLTKMRDPVTGHQCVIEENYFVEVILREEGTSKGSLPDAVMEHYRRSFAHPADREPQWRIPNEIPP
;
A
#
# COMPACT_ATOMS: atom_id res chain seq x y z
N MET A 1 -24.32 20.96 -12.98
CA MET A 1 -23.55 21.48 -11.83
C MET A 1 -22.13 20.96 -12.00
N ALA A 2 -21.19 21.81 -12.41
CA ALA A 2 -19.82 21.38 -12.72
C ALA A 2 -19.05 21.20 -11.41
N ILE A 3 -18.67 19.97 -11.09
CA ILE A 3 -17.78 19.68 -9.97
C ILE A 3 -16.37 20.09 -10.40
N SER A 4 -15.95 21.27 -9.95
CA SER A 4 -14.56 21.72 -10.07
C SER A 4 -13.69 20.86 -9.17
N TYR A 5 -13.04 19.84 -9.71
CA TYR A 5 -11.95 19.16 -9.03
C TYR A 5 -10.71 20.06 -9.08
N THR A 6 -10.48 20.83 -8.02
CA THR A 6 -9.14 21.35 -7.76
C THR A 6 -8.23 20.15 -7.50
N PHE A 7 -7.35 19.84 -8.44
CA PHE A 7 -6.32 18.81 -8.29
C PHE A 7 -5.37 19.24 -7.17
N ARG A 8 -5.63 18.72 -5.96
CA ARG A 8 -4.69 18.81 -4.85
C ARG A 8 -3.57 17.79 -5.13
N PRO A 9 -2.29 18.18 -5.07
CA PRO A 9 -1.21 17.20 -5.19
C PRO A 9 -1.39 16.15 -4.10
N LEU A 10 -1.46 14.88 -4.51
CA LEU A 10 -1.54 13.75 -3.60
C LEU A 10 -0.28 13.71 -2.75
N LYS A 11 -0.46 13.55 -1.44
CA LYS A 11 0.64 13.32 -0.50
C LYS A 11 0.85 11.82 -0.26
N SER A 12 -0.03 10.98 -0.80
CA SER A 12 -0.01 9.52 -0.75
C SER A 12 -0.02 8.99 0.69
N HIS A 13 -0.71 9.70 1.57
CA HIS A 13 -0.92 9.23 2.93
C HIS A 13 -1.96 8.11 2.98
N ILE A 14 -1.90 7.19 3.94
CA ILE A 14 -2.89 6.09 4.05
C ILE A 14 -4.31 6.61 4.10
N LYS A 15 -4.53 7.78 4.73
CA LYS A 15 -5.83 8.44 4.77
C LYS A 15 -6.36 8.80 3.38
N GLU A 16 -5.49 9.27 2.49
CA GLU A 16 -5.87 9.57 1.11
C GLU A 16 -6.23 8.26 0.38
N HIS A 17 -5.44 7.20 0.55
CA HIS A 17 -5.78 5.89 -0.02
C HIS A 17 -7.16 5.38 0.45
N ILE A 18 -7.52 5.58 1.73
CA ILE A 18 -8.83 5.23 2.29
C ILE A 18 -9.95 6.03 1.59
N GLU A 19 -9.77 7.34 1.42
CA GLU A 19 -10.75 8.22 0.78
C GLU A 19 -10.96 7.83 -0.70
N TYR A 20 -9.87 7.58 -1.44
CA TYR A 20 -9.93 7.13 -2.84
C TYR A 20 -10.54 5.74 -2.97
N PHE A 21 -10.19 4.80 -2.09
CA PHE A 21 -10.75 3.45 -2.11
C PHE A 21 -12.25 3.46 -1.82
N ALA A 22 -12.71 4.25 -0.85
CA ALA A 22 -14.13 4.41 -0.57
C ALA A 22 -14.88 4.98 -1.77
N ALA A 23 -14.36 6.03 -2.41
CA ALA A 23 -14.95 6.60 -3.62
C ALA A 23 -14.97 5.60 -4.79
N PHE A 24 -13.92 4.81 -4.95
CA PHE A 24 -13.86 3.72 -5.94
C PHE A 24 -14.95 2.68 -5.68
N MET A 25 -15.09 2.20 -4.44
CA MET A 25 -16.11 1.21 -4.07
C MET A 25 -17.53 1.71 -4.36
N GLU A 26 -17.83 2.96 -4.04
CA GLU A 26 -19.15 3.55 -4.36
C GLU A 26 -19.38 3.69 -5.87
N ALA A 27 -18.32 3.86 -6.66
CA ALA A 27 -18.42 3.98 -8.11
C ALA A 27 -18.61 2.62 -8.81
N VAL A 28 -18.02 1.54 -8.28
CA VAL A 28 -17.96 0.24 -8.97
C VAL A 28 -18.86 -0.84 -8.38
N VAL A 29 -19.25 -0.72 -7.11
CA VAL A 29 -20.10 -1.71 -6.44
C VAL A 29 -21.52 -1.16 -6.26
N PRO A 30 -22.53 -1.78 -6.88
CA PRO A 30 -23.92 -1.38 -6.69
C PRO A 30 -24.33 -1.36 -5.20
N ALA A 31 -25.16 -0.39 -4.82
CA ALA A 31 -25.51 -0.14 -3.42
C ALA A 31 -26.22 -1.33 -2.73
N ASN A 32 -26.87 -2.20 -3.50
CA ASN A 32 -27.62 -3.37 -3.03
C ASN A 32 -26.81 -4.68 -3.04
N GLU A 33 -25.55 -4.65 -3.49
CA GLU A 33 -24.70 -5.83 -3.56
C GLU A 33 -23.84 -6.00 -2.31
N LYS A 34 -23.57 -7.26 -1.97
CA LYS A 34 -22.62 -7.61 -0.92
C LYS A 34 -21.24 -7.94 -1.49
N VAL A 35 -20.20 -7.67 -0.71
CA VAL A 35 -18.80 -7.82 -1.12
C VAL A 35 -18.08 -8.84 -0.24
N VAL A 36 -17.24 -9.66 -0.88
CA VAL A 36 -16.21 -10.44 -0.19
C VAL A 36 -14.87 -9.78 -0.47
N PHE A 37 -14.15 -9.34 0.56
CA PHE A 37 -12.79 -8.85 0.37
C PHE A 37 -11.77 -9.97 0.56
N VAL A 38 -10.74 -9.95 -0.29
CA VAL A 38 -9.50 -10.71 -0.13
C VAL A 38 -8.38 -9.67 -0.04
N ILE A 39 -7.75 -9.58 1.12
CA ILE A 39 -6.92 -8.44 1.52
C ILE A 39 -5.52 -8.91 1.91
N HIS A 40 -4.52 -8.15 1.46
CA HIS A 40 -3.10 -8.33 1.75
C HIS A 40 -2.48 -6.99 2.16
N ASP A 41 -1.55 -7.03 3.12
CA ASP A 41 -0.67 -5.91 3.48
C ASP A 41 -1.44 -4.59 3.78
N TRP A 42 -1.02 -3.40 3.31
CA TRP A 42 -1.73 -2.14 3.58
C TRP A 42 -3.20 -2.09 3.12
N GLY A 43 -3.62 -3.06 2.30
CA GLY A 43 -5.03 -3.26 1.96
C GLY A 43 -5.93 -3.40 3.19
N PHE A 44 -5.40 -3.80 4.35
CA PHE A 44 -6.17 -3.87 5.59
C PHE A 44 -6.73 -2.53 6.02
N GLY A 45 -5.93 -1.47 5.98
CA GLY A 45 -6.39 -0.13 6.34
C GLY A 45 -7.57 0.31 5.48
N LEU A 46 -7.54 -0.03 4.19
CA LEU A 46 -8.57 0.34 3.22
C LEU A 46 -9.83 -0.52 3.38
N GLY A 47 -9.64 -1.83 3.35
CA GLY A 47 -10.73 -2.79 3.38
C GLY A 47 -11.46 -2.81 4.72
N PHE A 48 -10.74 -2.69 5.84
CA PHE A 48 -11.37 -2.68 7.16
C PHE A 48 -12.10 -1.36 7.44
N ASP A 49 -11.55 -0.22 7.02
CA ASP A 49 -12.27 1.04 7.16
C ASP A 49 -13.57 1.04 6.35
N TRP A 50 -13.54 0.54 5.11
CA TRP A 50 -14.76 0.41 4.29
C TRP A 50 -15.75 -0.59 4.88
N ALA A 51 -15.29 -1.79 5.26
CA ALA A 51 -16.14 -2.84 5.82
C ALA A 51 -16.82 -2.39 7.12
N ARG A 52 -16.09 -1.70 8.01
CA ARG A 52 -16.65 -1.16 9.27
C ARG A 52 -17.74 -0.14 9.03
N LYS A 53 -17.68 0.63 7.94
CA LYS A 53 -18.70 1.63 7.58
C LYS A 53 -19.87 1.03 6.78
N ASN A 54 -19.73 -0.19 6.27
CA ASN A 54 -20.67 -0.84 5.36
C ASN A 54 -20.96 -2.29 5.77
N GLU A 55 -21.15 -2.54 7.07
CA GLU A 55 -21.23 -3.89 7.64
C GLU A 55 -22.32 -4.76 6.98
N GLU A 56 -23.49 -4.20 6.69
CA GLU A 56 -24.60 -4.90 6.03
C GLU A 56 -24.29 -5.33 4.59
N ARG A 57 -23.31 -4.66 3.97
CA ARG A 57 -22.81 -4.95 2.61
C ARG A 57 -21.66 -5.95 2.62
N MET A 58 -21.23 -6.48 3.77
CA MET A 58 -20.20 -7.50 3.81
C MET A 58 -20.79 -8.91 3.70
N ALA A 59 -20.24 -9.71 2.79
CA ALA A 59 -20.50 -11.15 2.68
C ALA A 59 -19.33 -11.99 3.23
N GLY A 60 -18.11 -11.44 3.28
CA GLY A 60 -16.95 -12.14 3.81
C GLY A 60 -15.66 -11.32 3.80
N LEU A 61 -14.68 -11.78 4.57
CA LEU A 61 -13.35 -11.19 4.69
C LEU A 61 -12.30 -12.32 4.71
N VAL A 62 -11.34 -12.26 3.80
CA VAL A 62 -10.16 -13.13 3.75
C VAL A 62 -8.93 -12.23 3.84
N CYS A 63 -8.01 -12.57 4.74
CA CYS A 63 -6.89 -11.71 5.11
C CYS A 63 -5.58 -12.51 5.09
N MET A 64 -4.49 -11.93 4.58
CA MET A 64 -3.13 -12.51 4.63
C MET A 64 -2.06 -11.45 4.91
N GLU A 65 -1.05 -11.80 5.71
CA GLU A 65 0.08 -10.92 6.11
C GLU A 65 -0.39 -9.59 6.72
N PHE A 66 -1.09 -9.72 7.85
CA PHE A 66 -1.79 -8.63 8.52
C PHE A 66 -0.87 -7.58 9.16
N ILE A 67 -0.88 -6.36 8.62
CA ILE A 67 -0.40 -5.16 9.31
C ILE A 67 -1.55 -4.61 10.17
N HIS A 68 -1.49 -4.82 11.49
CA HIS A 68 -2.54 -4.42 12.40
C HIS A 68 -2.43 -2.95 12.84
N MET A 69 -3.53 -2.37 13.31
CA MET A 69 -3.61 -0.94 13.67
C MET A 69 -2.78 -0.50 14.89
N MET A 70 -2.05 -1.44 15.51
CA MET A 70 -1.16 -1.17 16.64
C MET A 70 0.28 -1.55 16.32
N VAL A 71 0.60 -1.77 15.04
CA VAL A 71 1.96 -2.11 14.63
C VAL A 71 2.89 -0.95 14.97
N THR A 72 4.03 -1.24 15.57
CA THR A 72 5.12 -0.29 15.77
C THR A 72 6.35 -0.75 15.01
N THR A 73 7.43 0.04 15.01
CA THR A 73 8.67 -0.40 14.37
C THR A 73 9.29 -1.62 15.09
N GLU A 74 8.94 -1.85 16.35
CA GLU A 74 9.43 -2.99 17.15
C GLU A 74 8.85 -4.34 16.70
N ASP A 75 7.70 -4.34 16.03
CA ASP A 75 7.04 -5.56 15.55
C ASP A 75 7.74 -6.15 14.30
N PHE A 76 8.61 -5.39 13.63
CA PHE A 76 9.32 -5.80 12.41
C PHE A 76 10.63 -6.54 12.70
N VAL A 77 10.56 -7.56 13.57
CA VAL A 77 11.72 -8.36 13.98
C VAL A 77 12.37 -9.06 12.78
N GLY A 78 13.68 -8.90 12.62
CA GLY A 78 14.45 -9.39 11.47
C GLY A 78 14.42 -8.47 10.24
N TRP A 79 13.66 -7.38 10.27
CA TRP A 79 13.54 -6.40 9.19
C TRP A 79 13.88 -4.96 9.63
N GLU A 80 14.42 -4.80 10.84
CA GLU A 80 14.69 -3.52 11.50
C GLU A 80 15.63 -2.65 10.69
N ARG A 81 16.66 -3.26 10.08
CA ARG A 81 17.64 -2.56 9.23
C ARG A 81 16.98 -1.98 7.98
N ASN A 82 16.10 -2.74 7.33
CA ASN A 82 15.38 -2.27 6.15
C ASN A 82 14.44 -1.12 6.52
N LEU A 83 13.68 -1.28 7.60
CA LEU A 83 12.76 -0.26 8.09
C LEU A 83 13.48 1.03 8.46
N THR A 84 14.60 0.93 9.20
CA THR A 84 15.42 2.09 9.58
C THR A 84 16.00 2.79 8.35
N LYS A 85 16.55 2.03 7.40
CA LYS A 85 17.10 2.59 6.15
C LYS A 85 16.04 3.36 5.36
N MET A 86 14.82 2.81 5.20
CA MET A 86 13.78 3.44 4.39
C MET A 86 13.10 4.64 5.07
N ARG A 87 13.13 4.70 6.40
CA ARG A 87 12.55 5.79 7.19
C ARG A 87 13.54 6.93 7.45
N ASP A 88 14.83 6.72 7.24
CA ASP A 88 15.81 7.78 7.32
C ASP A 88 15.58 8.81 6.18
N PRO A 89 15.51 10.12 6.45
CA PRO A 89 15.17 11.11 5.44
C PRO A 89 16.12 11.18 4.24
N VAL A 90 17.39 10.82 4.41
CA VAL A 90 18.41 10.90 3.35
C VAL A 90 18.50 9.57 2.62
N THR A 91 18.80 8.50 3.35
CA THR A 91 19.01 7.17 2.77
C THR A 91 17.71 6.54 2.29
N GLY A 92 16.58 6.86 2.92
CA GLY A 92 15.26 6.38 2.52
C GLY A 92 14.79 6.98 1.19
N HIS A 93 14.97 8.28 1.00
CA HIS A 93 14.69 8.90 -0.30
C HIS A 93 15.60 8.29 -1.38
N GLN A 94 16.90 8.20 -1.12
CA GLN A 94 17.84 7.60 -2.08
C GLN A 94 17.42 6.16 -2.46
N CYS A 95 17.19 5.28 -1.48
CA CYS A 95 16.92 3.88 -1.82
C CYS A 95 15.50 3.68 -2.40
N VAL A 96 14.47 4.30 -1.82
CA VAL A 96 13.09 4.06 -2.28
C VAL A 96 12.81 4.80 -3.57
N ILE A 97 13.14 6.09 -3.64
CA ILE A 97 12.79 6.95 -4.77
C ILE A 97 13.77 6.79 -5.93
N GLU A 98 15.09 6.86 -5.69
CA GLU A 98 16.05 6.80 -6.79
C GLU A 98 16.31 5.35 -7.24
N GLU A 99 16.47 4.43 -6.29
CA GLU A 99 16.88 3.05 -6.55
C GLU A 99 15.72 2.05 -6.67
N ASN A 100 14.47 2.49 -6.48
CA ASN A 100 13.26 1.64 -6.59
C ASN A 100 13.31 0.40 -5.67
N TYR A 101 13.87 0.56 -4.47
CA TYR A 101 14.22 -0.53 -3.57
C TYR A 101 13.08 -1.51 -3.25
N PHE A 102 11.85 -1.01 -3.13
CA PHE A 102 10.67 -1.87 -2.90
C PHE A 102 10.44 -2.86 -4.03
N VAL A 103 10.60 -2.45 -5.29
CA VAL A 103 10.36 -3.34 -6.43
C VAL A 103 11.61 -4.17 -6.71
N GLU A 104 12.77 -3.54 -6.83
CA GLU A 104 13.98 -4.22 -7.32
C GLU A 104 14.63 -5.14 -6.29
N VAL A 105 14.38 -4.92 -5.00
CA VAL A 105 14.99 -5.71 -3.92
C VAL A 105 13.91 -6.42 -3.11
N ILE A 106 13.03 -5.68 -2.43
CA ILE A 106 12.06 -6.30 -1.50
C ILE A 106 11.13 -7.25 -2.26
N LEU A 107 10.39 -6.76 -3.26
CA LEU A 107 9.47 -7.59 -4.03
C LEU A 107 10.20 -8.68 -4.80
N ARG A 108 11.32 -8.35 -5.46
CA ARG A 108 12.06 -9.30 -6.29
C ARG A 108 12.58 -10.46 -5.47
N GLU A 109 13.29 -10.19 -4.38
CA GLU A 109 14.05 -11.18 -3.63
C GLU A 109 13.27 -11.77 -2.45
N GLU A 110 12.41 -10.96 -1.82
CA GLU A 110 11.68 -11.33 -0.58
C GLU A 110 10.17 -11.48 -0.82
N GLY A 111 9.64 -11.07 -1.97
CA GLY A 111 8.19 -11.07 -2.25
C GLY A 111 7.56 -12.46 -2.36
N THR A 112 8.36 -13.53 -2.43
CA THR A 112 7.85 -14.90 -2.35
C THR A 112 8.82 -15.81 -1.58
N SER A 113 8.27 -16.82 -0.91
CA SER A 113 9.06 -17.88 -0.27
C SER A 113 9.79 -18.81 -1.26
N LYS A 114 9.57 -18.65 -2.57
CA LYS A 114 10.18 -19.46 -3.63
C LYS A 114 11.49 -18.87 -4.16
N GLY A 115 11.96 -17.78 -3.56
CA GLY A 115 13.13 -17.03 -4.02
C GLY A 115 12.78 -16.00 -5.09
N SER A 116 13.80 -15.57 -5.84
CA SER A 116 13.73 -14.40 -6.68
C SER A 116 12.67 -14.51 -7.79
N LEU A 117 11.88 -13.45 -7.96
CA LEU A 117 10.88 -13.37 -9.02
C LEU A 117 11.54 -13.30 -10.41
N PRO A 118 10.99 -14.01 -11.42
CA PRO A 118 11.50 -13.94 -12.79
C PRO A 118 11.39 -12.54 -13.39
N ASP A 119 12.31 -12.19 -14.30
CA ASP A 119 12.33 -10.87 -14.94
C ASP A 119 11.03 -10.53 -15.67
N ALA A 120 10.36 -11.51 -16.27
CA ALA A 120 9.07 -11.32 -16.91
C ALA A 120 7.98 -10.85 -15.93
N VAL A 121 8.01 -11.33 -14.67
CA VAL A 121 7.10 -10.86 -13.61
C VAL A 121 7.52 -9.48 -13.14
N MET A 122 8.83 -9.26 -12.94
CA MET A 122 9.35 -7.98 -12.50
C MET A 122 9.04 -6.84 -13.46
N GLU A 123 9.06 -7.10 -14.77
CA GLU A 123 8.69 -6.12 -15.78
C GLU A 123 7.27 -5.57 -15.55
N HIS A 124 6.32 -6.41 -15.14
CA HIS A 124 4.97 -5.96 -14.85
C HIS A 124 4.92 -4.98 -13.67
N TYR A 125 5.66 -5.27 -12.60
CA TYR A 125 5.71 -4.44 -11.40
C TYR A 125 6.48 -3.14 -11.60
N ARG A 126 7.55 -3.15 -12.41
CA ARG A 126 8.34 -1.95 -12.72
C ARG A 126 7.55 -0.86 -13.43
N ARG A 127 6.59 -1.22 -14.29
CA ARG A 127 5.86 -0.26 -15.14
C ARG A 127 5.19 0.86 -14.37
N SER A 128 4.60 0.57 -13.21
CA SER A 128 3.92 1.59 -12.39
C SER A 128 4.89 2.49 -11.61
N PHE A 129 6.18 2.14 -11.59
CA PHE A 129 7.23 2.81 -10.81
C PHE A 129 8.45 3.12 -11.69
N ALA A 130 8.22 3.35 -12.98
CA ALA A 130 9.27 3.55 -13.97
C ALA A 130 10.07 4.83 -13.73
N HIS A 131 9.41 5.89 -13.22
CA HIS A 131 10.05 7.15 -12.91
C HIS A 131 10.12 7.39 -11.38
N PRO A 132 11.16 8.07 -10.88
CA PRO A 132 11.27 8.39 -9.45
C PRO A 132 10.02 9.09 -8.88
N ALA A 133 9.41 9.99 -9.64
CA ALA A 133 8.19 10.69 -9.23
C ALA A 133 6.98 9.78 -8.96
N ASP A 134 6.96 8.56 -9.52
CA ASP A 134 5.88 7.59 -9.32
C ASP A 134 6.03 6.80 -8.01
N ARG A 135 7.19 6.89 -7.35
CA ARG A 135 7.57 6.06 -6.20
C ARG A 135 7.27 6.73 -4.85
N GLU A 136 6.78 7.96 -4.86
CA GLU A 136 6.39 8.69 -3.64
C GLU A 136 5.47 7.86 -2.71
N PRO A 137 4.43 7.14 -3.20
CA PRO A 137 3.63 6.28 -2.33
C PRO A 137 4.45 5.19 -1.62
N GLN A 138 5.45 4.63 -2.28
CA GLN A 138 6.31 3.59 -1.70
C GLN A 138 7.17 4.14 -0.56
N TRP A 139 7.64 5.39 -0.66
CA TRP A 139 8.42 6.03 0.40
C TRP A 139 7.56 6.48 1.59
N ARG A 140 6.32 6.91 1.34
CA ARG A 140 5.40 7.38 2.38
C ARG A 140 4.99 6.28 3.35
N ILE A 141 4.60 5.14 2.82
CA ILE A 141 4.06 4.00 3.57
C ILE A 141 4.93 3.56 4.78
N PRO A 142 6.24 3.27 4.64
CA PRO A 142 7.06 2.88 5.80
C PRO A 142 7.20 3.99 6.83
N ASN A 143 7.00 5.26 6.46
CA ASN A 143 7.03 6.42 7.36
C ASN A 143 5.71 6.63 8.11
N GLU A 144 4.65 5.90 7.77
CA GLU A 144 3.36 5.95 8.48
C GLU A 144 3.26 4.98 9.65
N ILE A 145 4.19 4.02 9.74
CA ILE A 145 4.28 3.11 10.90
C ILE A 145 4.72 3.93 12.12
N PRO A 146 3.99 3.92 13.25
CA PRO A 146 4.45 4.53 14.49
C PRO A 146 5.81 3.96 14.92
N PRO A 147 6.72 4.78 15.49
CA PRO A 147 7.95 4.26 16.09
C PRO A 147 7.62 3.20 17.13
#